data_AF-A0A9N8MFR2-F1
#
_entry.id   AF-A0A9N8MFR2-F1
#
_cell.length_a   1.000
_cell.length_b   1.000
_cell.length_c   1.000
_cell.angle_alpha   90.00
_cell.angle_beta   90.00
_cell.angle_gamma   90.00
#
_symmetry.space_group_name_H-M   'P 1'
#
loop_
_entity.id
_entity.type
_entity.pdbx_description
1 polymer ?
#
loop_
_entity_poly.entity_id
_entity_poly.type
_entity_poly.pdbx_seq_one_letter_code
_entity_poly.pdbx_strand_id
1 'polypeptide(L)'
;MRKIVFLVFLTLLYSCKKEVKNPYFTSDEIYDKVLESTDIIHKEISKTDRLFYVLNRYDTLIIMSVKYENVIKPTFMIKKEGTFYTKCCKIIITEPYRPVFQIIKRTNKLKQNDVATYLDMYDGNEYQKGVMYKIKDLNHLELIAKGDLRKYFYPIKEYELIPPPPPKEYLGKPYNNKR
;
A
#
# COMPACT_ATOMS: atom_id res chain seq x y z
N MET A 1 37.44 -39.19 14.22
CA MET A 1 37.18 -37.78 14.59
C MET A 1 36.97 -36.82 13.41
N ARG A 2 37.21 -37.21 12.14
CA ARG A 2 37.02 -36.32 10.97
C ARG A 2 35.55 -36.10 10.54
N LYS A 3 34.62 -36.98 10.93
CA LYS A 3 33.20 -36.91 10.50
C LYS A 3 32.32 -35.96 11.33
N ILE A 4 32.75 -35.60 12.54
CA ILE A 4 31.96 -34.71 13.45
C ILE A 4 32.14 -33.24 13.06
N VAL A 5 33.32 -32.86 12.58
CA VAL A 5 33.64 -31.47 12.18
C VAL A 5 32.77 -31.00 11.01
N PHE A 6 32.38 -31.90 10.11
CA PHE A 6 31.56 -31.56 8.94
C PHE A 6 30.10 -31.21 9.30
N LEU A 7 29.57 -31.77 10.39
CA LEU A 7 28.18 -31.56 10.80
C LEU A 7 27.98 -30.22 11.52
N VAL A 8 28.99 -29.77 12.28
CA VAL A 8 28.99 -28.47 12.98
C VAL A 8 29.12 -27.30 12.01
N PHE A 9 29.86 -27.48 10.91
CA PHE A 9 29.99 -26.46 9.87
C PHE A 9 28.70 -26.28 9.05
N LEU A 10 27.91 -27.36 8.88
CA LEU A 10 26.63 -27.31 8.17
C LEU A 10 25.53 -26.59 8.97
N THR A 11 25.55 -26.69 10.30
CA THR A 11 24.59 -26.00 11.19
C THR A 11 24.84 -24.50 11.30
N LEU A 12 26.08 -24.04 11.12
CA LEU A 12 26.43 -22.62 11.14
C LEU A 12 25.97 -21.87 9.87
N LEU A 13 25.75 -22.58 8.76
CA LEU A 13 25.27 -21.98 7.51
C LEU A 13 23.75 -21.79 7.47
N TYR A 14 23.00 -22.35 8.43
CA TYR A 14 21.53 -22.34 8.40
C TYR A 14 20.86 -21.17 9.14
N SER A 15 21.60 -20.36 9.91
CA SER A 15 20.96 -19.38 10.78
C SER A 15 21.65 -18.01 10.77
N CYS A 16 21.51 -17.33 9.63
CA CYS A 16 21.42 -15.87 9.60
C CYS A 16 20.59 -15.47 8.38
N LYS A 17 19.30 -15.84 8.38
CA LYS A 17 18.34 -15.02 7.63
C LYS A 17 18.38 -13.67 8.33
N LYS A 18 19.07 -12.68 7.73
CA LYS A 18 19.00 -11.30 8.19
C LYS A 18 17.53 -10.95 8.31
N GLU A 19 17.08 -10.77 9.54
CA GLU A 19 15.79 -10.21 9.84
C GLU A 19 15.73 -8.87 9.10
N VAL A 20 14.74 -8.70 8.23
CA VAL A 20 14.57 -7.44 7.51
C VAL A 20 14.10 -6.44 8.56
N LYS A 21 15.06 -5.74 9.17
CA LYS A 21 14.78 -4.67 10.12
C LYS A 21 13.84 -3.67 9.45
N ASN A 22 12.78 -3.28 10.14
CA ASN A 22 11.84 -2.25 9.73
C ASN A 22 12.58 -0.96 9.31
N PRO A 23 12.76 -0.72 8.01
CA PRO A 23 13.53 0.42 7.54
C PRO A 23 12.63 1.62 7.21
N TYR A 24 11.30 1.42 7.20
CA TYR A 24 10.35 2.36 6.60
C TYR A 24 9.50 3.06 7.65
N PHE A 25 9.11 2.36 8.72
CA PHE A 25 8.20 2.88 9.73
C PHE A 25 8.93 3.35 10.99
N THR A 26 8.28 4.23 11.74
CA THR A 26 8.79 4.75 13.02
C THR A 26 8.63 3.76 14.17
N SER A 27 7.81 2.73 13.99
CA SER A 27 7.56 1.65 14.95
C SER A 27 7.44 0.30 14.26
N ASP A 28 7.91 -0.74 14.93
CA ASP A 28 7.79 -2.15 14.51
C ASP A 28 6.34 -2.61 14.54
N GLU A 29 5.54 -2.15 15.51
CA GLU A 29 4.10 -2.45 15.58
C GLU A 29 3.38 -1.99 14.30
N ILE A 30 3.71 -0.79 13.78
CA ILE A 30 3.13 -0.30 12.54
C ILE A 30 3.54 -1.17 11.35
N TYR A 31 4.81 -1.57 11.30
CA TYR A 31 5.31 -2.45 10.24
C TYR A 31 4.60 -3.80 10.27
N ASP A 32 4.50 -4.40 11.44
CA ASP A 32 3.86 -5.70 11.65
C ASP A 32 2.37 -5.62 11.31
N LYS A 33 1.67 -4.57 11.73
CA LYS A 33 0.25 -4.35 11.36
C LYS A 33 0.06 -4.17 9.86
N VAL A 34 0.99 -3.52 9.16
CA VAL A 34 0.93 -3.42 7.69
C VAL A 34 1.06 -4.80 7.07
N LEU A 35 2.03 -5.61 7.49
CA LEU A 35 2.22 -6.97 6.97
C LEU A 35 1.04 -7.88 7.29
N GLU A 36 0.59 -7.91 8.55
CA GLU A 36 -0.57 -8.68 9.00
C GLU A 36 -1.82 -8.31 8.20
N SER A 37 -2.02 -7.03 7.91
CA SER A 37 -3.15 -6.57 7.11
C SER A 37 -3.12 -7.09 5.67
N THR A 38 -1.93 -7.21 5.06
CA THR A 38 -1.82 -7.83 3.74
C THR A 38 -2.24 -9.29 3.76
N ASP A 39 -1.88 -10.02 4.82
CA ASP A 39 -2.29 -11.43 5.00
C ASP A 39 -3.80 -11.56 5.25
N ILE A 40 -4.38 -10.71 6.09
CA ILE A 40 -5.83 -10.65 6.35
C ILE A 40 -6.58 -10.42 5.04
N ILE A 41 -6.14 -9.44 4.24
CA ILE A 41 -6.78 -9.11 2.97
C ILE A 41 -6.71 -10.30 2.01
N HIS A 42 -5.56 -10.97 1.86
CA HIS A 42 -5.44 -12.13 0.99
C HIS A 42 -6.33 -13.30 1.41
N LYS A 43 -6.44 -13.54 2.72
CA LYS A 43 -7.22 -14.67 3.23
C LYS A 43 -8.73 -14.41 3.13
N GLU A 44 -9.16 -13.17 3.38
CA GLU A 44 -10.56 -12.90 3.72
C GLU A 44 -11.27 -11.91 2.78
N ILE A 45 -10.55 -11.06 2.05
CA ILE A 45 -11.14 -9.96 1.27
C ILE A 45 -10.87 -10.09 -0.23
N SER A 46 -9.60 -10.17 -0.63
CA SER A 46 -9.18 -10.35 -2.03
C SER A 46 -7.93 -11.22 -2.14
N LYS A 47 -8.10 -12.43 -2.65
CA LYS A 47 -7.02 -13.41 -2.83
C LYS A 47 -6.02 -13.02 -3.92
N THR A 48 -6.43 -12.18 -4.86
CA THR A 48 -5.67 -11.88 -6.08
C THR A 48 -4.91 -10.57 -6.03
N ASP A 49 -5.32 -9.62 -5.20
CA ASP A 49 -4.71 -8.28 -5.15
C ASP A 49 -3.29 -8.38 -4.61
N ARG A 50 -2.30 -7.87 -5.34
CA ARG A 50 -0.89 -7.87 -4.89
C ARG A 50 -0.34 -6.46 -4.62
N LEU A 51 -1.20 -5.45 -4.70
CA LEU A 51 -0.85 -4.05 -4.52
C LEU A 51 -1.62 -3.45 -3.35
N PHE A 52 -0.89 -2.82 -2.44
CA PHE A 52 -1.45 -2.24 -1.23
C PHE A 52 -1.01 -0.79 -1.07
N TYR A 53 -1.94 0.04 -0.61
CA TYR A 53 -1.71 1.41 -0.22
C TYR A 53 -1.78 1.54 1.29
N VAL A 54 -0.76 2.14 1.89
CA VAL A 54 -0.71 2.51 3.30
C VAL A 54 -0.97 4.01 3.39
N LEU A 55 -2.10 4.38 3.97
CA LEU A 55 -2.49 5.76 4.19
C LEU A 55 -2.46 6.07 5.69
N ASN A 56 -1.97 7.25 6.02
CA ASN A 56 -2.06 7.83 7.36
C ASN A 56 -2.98 9.04 7.31
N ARG A 57 -4.11 8.98 7.99
CA ARG A 57 -5.08 10.08 8.07
C ARG A 57 -5.40 10.34 9.53
N TYR A 58 -5.11 11.54 10.03
CA TYR A 58 -5.32 11.86 11.44
C TYR A 58 -4.63 10.85 12.36
N ASP A 59 -5.40 10.16 13.20
CA ASP A 59 -4.97 9.09 14.10
C ASP A 59 -5.27 7.70 13.52
N THR A 60 -5.44 7.57 12.21
CA THR A 60 -5.87 6.32 11.57
C THR A 60 -4.86 5.83 10.54
N LEU A 61 -4.48 4.55 10.66
CA LEU A 61 -3.72 3.79 9.68
C LEU A 61 -4.69 3.01 8.79
N ILE A 62 -4.57 3.15 7.47
CA ILE A 62 -5.44 2.46 6.50
C ILE A 62 -4.55 1.66 5.55
N ILE A 63 -4.81 0.36 5.44
CA ILE A 63 -4.17 -0.54 4.47
C ILE A 63 -5.24 -0.95 3.47
N MET A 64 -5.16 -0.41 2.25
CA MET A 64 -6.13 -0.64 1.19
C MET A 64 -5.52 -1.49 0.10
N SER A 65 -6.22 -2.53 -0.35
CA SER A 65 -5.79 -3.31 -1.51
C SER A 65 -6.42 -2.79 -2.78
N VAL A 66 -5.65 -2.90 -3.87
CA VAL A 66 -6.11 -2.55 -5.20
C VAL A 66 -5.55 -3.55 -6.20
N LYS A 67 -6.27 -3.75 -7.29
CA LYS A 67 -5.79 -4.54 -8.43
C LYS A 67 -4.81 -3.75 -9.31
N TYR A 68 -5.06 -2.45 -9.46
CA TYR A 68 -4.30 -1.56 -10.33
C TYR A 68 -3.81 -0.32 -9.58
N GLU A 69 -2.61 0.14 -9.92
CA GLU A 69 -2.06 1.36 -9.34
C GLU A 69 -2.72 2.60 -9.94
N ASN A 70 -3.04 3.60 -9.13
CA ASN A 70 -3.55 4.92 -9.59
C ASN A 70 -4.88 4.86 -10.33
N VAL A 71 -5.78 3.97 -9.93
CA VAL A 71 -7.08 3.81 -10.60
C VAL A 71 -8.24 4.22 -9.71
N ILE A 72 -8.27 3.78 -8.45
CA ILE A 72 -9.39 4.08 -7.55
C ILE A 72 -9.13 5.34 -6.73
N LYS A 73 -10.18 6.07 -6.35
CA LYS A 73 -10.05 7.14 -5.35
C LYS A 73 -9.64 6.51 -4.00
N PRO A 74 -8.73 7.10 -3.22
CA PRO A 74 -7.94 8.29 -3.53
C PRO A 74 -6.55 7.96 -4.14
N THR A 75 -6.26 6.71 -4.52
CA THR A 75 -4.91 6.29 -4.97
C THR A 75 -4.36 7.11 -6.14
N PHE A 76 -5.21 7.54 -7.08
CA PHE A 76 -4.82 8.38 -8.20
C PHE A 76 -4.68 9.87 -7.85
N MET A 77 -5.05 10.31 -6.65
CA MET A 77 -5.00 11.71 -6.24
C MET A 77 -3.94 11.98 -5.17
N ILE A 78 -3.40 10.92 -4.55
CA ILE A 78 -2.46 11.08 -3.43
C ILE A 78 -1.02 10.84 -3.90
N LYS A 79 -0.13 11.73 -3.48
CA LYS A 79 1.31 11.60 -3.66
C LYS A 79 1.85 10.39 -2.88
N LYS A 80 2.97 9.85 -3.35
CA LYS A 80 3.56 8.60 -2.83
C LYS A 80 4.89 8.93 -2.18
N GLU A 81 4.99 8.66 -0.88
CA GLU A 81 6.18 8.95 -0.08
C GLU A 81 7.16 7.79 -0.04
N GLY A 82 6.65 6.57 -0.27
CA GLY A 82 7.52 5.47 -0.61
C GLY A 82 6.89 4.19 -1.07
N THR A 83 7.75 3.21 -1.35
CA THR A 83 7.35 1.87 -1.79
C THR A 83 8.38 0.89 -1.31
N PHE A 84 7.88 -0.25 -0.88
CA PHE A 84 8.70 -1.41 -0.62
C PHE A 84 7.98 -2.66 -1.09
N TYR A 85 8.76 -3.72 -1.25
CA TYR A 85 8.28 -5.01 -1.73
C TYR A 85 8.42 -6.04 -0.62
N THR A 86 7.37 -6.83 -0.45
CA THR A 86 7.46 -8.11 0.25
C THR A 86 7.56 -9.22 -0.78
N LYS A 87 7.65 -10.48 -0.34
CA LYS A 87 7.72 -11.63 -1.27
C LYS A 87 6.52 -11.72 -2.20
N CYS A 88 5.35 -11.26 -1.77
CA CYS A 88 4.10 -11.41 -2.51
C CYS A 88 3.59 -10.11 -3.11
N CYS A 89 4.04 -8.97 -2.60
CA CYS A 89 3.21 -7.79 -2.58
C CYS A 89 4.04 -6.52 -2.77
N LYS A 90 3.49 -5.57 -3.52
CA LYS A 90 3.99 -4.20 -3.59
C LYS A 90 3.20 -3.36 -2.58
N ILE A 91 3.90 -2.66 -1.69
CA ILE A 91 3.30 -1.79 -0.68
C ILE A 91 3.73 -0.36 -0.97
N ILE A 92 2.75 0.52 -1.21
CA ILE A 92 2.94 1.93 -1.52
C ILE A 92 2.50 2.73 -0.30
N ILE A 93 3.40 3.56 0.24
CA ILE A 93 3.11 4.48 1.34
C ILE A 93 2.77 5.84 0.73
N THR A 94 1.64 6.41 1.14
CA THR A 94 1.20 7.71 0.63
C THR A 94 1.64 8.87 1.51
N GLU A 95 1.58 10.08 0.96
CA GLU A 95 1.68 11.32 1.74
C GLU A 95 0.63 11.29 2.86
N PRO A 96 1.03 11.51 4.13
CA PRO A 96 0.10 11.52 5.25
C PRO A 96 -0.78 12.77 5.18
N TYR A 97 -2.03 12.64 5.61
CA TYR A 97 -2.96 13.77 5.67
C TYR A 97 -3.32 14.10 7.11
N ARG A 98 -2.95 15.31 7.53
CA ARG A 98 -3.13 15.83 8.90
C ARG A 98 -2.79 14.79 9.97
N PRO A 99 -1.63 14.10 9.89
CA PRO A 99 -1.33 12.99 10.80
C PRO A 99 -1.16 13.50 12.23
N VAL A 100 -1.74 12.78 13.19
CA VAL A 100 -1.46 12.95 14.63
C VAL A 100 -0.13 12.27 14.97
N PHE A 101 0.16 11.15 14.29
CA PHE A 101 1.37 10.36 14.51
C PHE A 101 2.21 10.29 13.25
N GLN A 102 3.52 10.54 13.38
CA GLN A 102 4.46 10.31 12.29
C GLN A 102 4.76 8.82 12.19
N ILE A 103 4.29 8.18 11.13
CA ILE A 103 4.47 6.73 10.93
C ILE A 103 5.64 6.38 10.01
N ILE A 104 6.18 7.34 9.24
CA ILE A 104 7.25 7.11 8.26
C ILE A 104 8.58 7.64 8.81
N LYS A 105 9.60 6.78 8.82
CA LYS A 105 10.96 7.12 9.27
C LYS A 105 11.77 7.84 8.21
N ARG A 106 11.70 7.39 6.95
CA ARG A 106 12.43 7.98 5.83
C ARG A 106 11.61 7.89 4.55
N THR A 107 11.34 9.04 3.94
CA THR A 107 10.69 9.14 2.62
C THR A 107 11.69 8.84 1.51
N ASN A 108 11.30 8.10 0.49
CA ASN A 108 12.08 7.96 -0.75
C ASN A 108 11.44 8.66 -1.96
N LYS A 109 10.41 9.49 -1.71
CA LYS A 109 9.79 10.46 -2.65
C LYS A 109 9.53 9.87 -4.04
N LEU A 110 8.49 9.06 -4.14
CA LEU A 110 8.13 8.44 -5.40
C LEU A 110 7.29 9.36 -6.27
N LYS A 111 7.51 9.26 -7.57
CA LYS A 111 6.65 9.90 -8.56
C LYS A 111 5.34 9.15 -8.66
N GLN A 112 4.26 9.89 -8.85
CA GLN A 112 2.98 9.34 -9.24
C GLN A 112 3.08 8.86 -10.70
N ASN A 113 2.65 7.64 -10.98
CA ASN A 113 2.48 7.18 -12.35
C ASN A 113 1.17 7.76 -12.91
N ASP A 114 1.16 8.06 -14.21
CA ASP A 114 -0.03 8.54 -14.90
C ASP A 114 -1.14 7.47 -14.87
N VAL A 115 -2.37 7.93 -14.67
CA VAL A 115 -3.58 7.08 -14.61
C VAL A 115 -3.77 6.27 -15.91
N ALA A 116 -3.26 6.80 -17.04
CA ALA A 116 -3.38 6.23 -18.38
C ALA A 116 -2.86 4.79 -18.50
N THR A 117 -1.84 4.41 -17.75
CA THR A 117 -1.15 3.11 -17.94
C THR A 117 -2.04 1.90 -17.63
N TYR A 118 -3.10 2.05 -16.82
CA TYR A 118 -3.96 0.94 -16.40
C TYR A 118 -5.44 1.13 -16.69
N LEU A 119 -5.84 2.27 -17.27
CA LEU A 119 -7.23 2.60 -17.59
C LEU A 119 -7.86 1.58 -18.54
N ASP A 120 -7.10 1.10 -19.54
CA ASP A 120 -7.59 0.14 -20.52
C ASP A 120 -7.98 -1.23 -19.92
N MET A 121 -7.44 -1.57 -18.75
CA MET A 121 -7.72 -2.83 -18.04
C MET A 121 -8.72 -2.66 -16.89
N TYR A 122 -9.11 -1.43 -16.58
CA TYR A 122 -9.99 -1.13 -15.46
C TYR A 122 -11.45 -1.10 -15.90
N ASP A 123 -12.28 -1.95 -15.30
CA ASP A 123 -13.69 -2.12 -15.64
C ASP A 123 -14.65 -1.26 -14.81
N GLY A 124 -14.13 -0.42 -13.90
CA GLY A 124 -14.94 0.43 -13.03
C GLY A 124 -15.50 -0.25 -11.78
N ASN A 125 -15.29 -1.57 -11.60
CA ASN A 125 -15.91 -2.33 -10.52
C ASN A 125 -15.08 -2.43 -9.24
N GLU A 126 -13.85 -1.89 -9.25
CA GLU A 126 -13.00 -1.88 -8.06
C GLU A 126 -13.48 -0.84 -7.04
N TYR A 127 -13.44 -1.19 -5.76
CA TYR A 127 -13.86 -0.32 -4.67
C TYR A 127 -12.81 -0.30 -3.55
N GLN A 128 -12.91 0.69 -2.64
CA GLN A 128 -12.00 0.79 -1.51
C GLN A 128 -12.24 -0.38 -0.56
N LYS A 129 -11.30 -1.32 -0.50
CA LYS A 129 -11.36 -2.47 0.39
C LYS A 129 -10.03 -2.65 1.12
N GLY A 130 -10.09 -3.13 2.35
CA GLY A 130 -8.88 -3.25 3.18
C GLY A 130 -9.15 -3.32 4.67
N VAL A 131 -8.21 -2.78 5.44
CA VAL A 131 -8.20 -2.79 6.90
C VAL A 131 -7.88 -1.39 7.43
N MET A 132 -8.52 -0.99 8.53
CA MET A 132 -8.28 0.29 9.19
C MET A 132 -8.02 0.09 10.68
N TYR A 133 -7.04 0.81 11.21
CA TYR A 133 -6.71 0.85 12.62
C TYR A 133 -6.72 2.28 13.15
N LYS A 134 -7.20 2.46 14.38
CA LYS A 134 -6.99 3.68 15.16
C LYS A 134 -5.67 3.54 15.92
N ILE A 135 -4.77 4.49 15.70
CA ILE A 135 -3.49 4.62 16.39
C ILE A 135 -3.75 5.29 17.73
N LYS A 136 -3.56 4.58 18.84
CA LYS A 136 -3.61 5.16 20.19
C LYS A 136 -2.25 5.75 20.54
N ASP A 137 -1.21 5.02 20.16
CA ASP A 137 0.19 5.42 20.16
C ASP A 137 0.94 4.58 19.11
N LEU A 138 2.23 4.86 18.90
CA LEU A 138 3.02 4.19 17.86
C LEU A 138 3.19 2.67 18.09
N ASN A 139 2.92 2.16 19.29
CA ASN A 139 3.03 0.75 19.66
C ASN A 139 1.67 0.10 19.98
N HIS A 140 0.56 0.81 19.75
CA HIS A 140 -0.77 0.31 20.02
C HIS A 140 -1.77 0.79 18.96
N LEU A 141 -2.17 -0.17 18.10
CA LEU A 141 -3.16 0.03 17.05
C LEU A 141 -4.40 -0.82 17.30
N GLU A 142 -5.56 -0.18 17.32
CA GLU A 142 -6.86 -0.83 17.51
C GLU A 142 -7.53 -1.03 16.15
N LEU A 143 -7.89 -2.27 15.79
CA LEU A 143 -8.62 -2.57 14.56
C LEU A 143 -10.04 -1.98 14.63
N ILE A 144 -10.39 -1.09 13.69
CA ILE A 144 -11.70 -0.41 13.67
C ILE A 144 -12.56 -0.77 12.45
N ALA A 145 -11.96 -1.25 11.36
CA ALA A 145 -12.70 -1.70 10.18
C ALA A 145 -11.93 -2.72 9.34
N LYS A 146 -12.67 -3.59 8.65
CA LYS A 146 -12.17 -4.60 7.71
C LYS A 146 -13.20 -4.82 6.60
N GLY A 147 -12.75 -5.06 5.37
CA GLY A 147 -13.61 -5.36 4.22
C GLY A 147 -13.86 -4.12 3.38
N ASP A 148 -15.13 -3.80 3.12
CA ASP A 148 -15.54 -2.62 2.34
C ASP A 148 -15.34 -1.33 3.15
N LEU A 149 -14.49 -0.45 2.63
CA LEU A 149 -14.12 0.82 3.24
C LEU A 149 -14.76 2.03 2.56
N ARG A 150 -15.64 1.87 1.56
CA ARG A 150 -16.26 3.00 0.82
C ARG A 150 -16.84 4.08 1.72
N LYS A 151 -17.48 3.67 2.83
CA LYS A 151 -18.07 4.56 3.83
C LYS A 151 -17.06 5.41 4.62
N TYR A 152 -15.75 5.22 4.44
CA TYR A 152 -14.71 6.03 5.09
C TYR A 152 -14.01 6.98 4.12
N PHE A 153 -14.30 6.89 2.82
CA PHE A 153 -13.69 7.69 1.76
C PHE A 153 -14.68 8.67 1.12
N TYR A 154 -15.48 9.36 1.95
CA TYR A 154 -16.32 10.45 1.46
C TYR A 154 -15.48 11.56 0.80
N PRO A 155 -16.04 12.29 -0.19
CA PRO A 155 -15.38 13.46 -0.75
C PRO A 155 -15.07 14.47 0.36
N ILE A 156 -13.81 14.60 0.73
CA ILE A 156 -13.32 15.71 1.54
C ILE A 156 -12.82 16.74 0.54
N LYS A 157 -13.37 17.96 0.60
CA LYS A 157 -13.10 19.06 -0.35
C LYS A 157 -11.60 19.31 -0.59
N GLU A 158 -10.76 19.03 0.41
CA GLU A 158 -9.31 19.22 0.36
C GLU A 158 -8.57 18.18 -0.50
N TYR A 159 -9.20 17.05 -0.84
CA TYR A 159 -8.68 16.07 -1.79
C TYR A 159 -9.22 16.28 -3.21
N GLU A 160 -10.04 17.29 -3.45
CA GLU A 160 -10.43 17.69 -4.81
C GLU A 160 -9.26 18.47 -5.44
N LEU A 161 -8.11 17.81 -5.61
CA LEU A 161 -7.22 18.19 -6.69
C LEU A 161 -8.05 18.04 -7.95
N ILE A 162 -8.27 19.15 -8.66
CA ILE A 162 -8.92 19.13 -9.97
C ILE A 162 -8.13 18.08 -10.77
N PRO A 163 -8.77 16.97 -11.20
CA PRO A 163 -8.07 15.98 -12.00
C PRO A 163 -7.43 16.72 -13.17
N PRO A 164 -6.15 16.45 -13.50
CA PRO A 164 -5.53 17.13 -14.63
C PRO A 164 -6.45 16.96 -15.84
N PRO A 165 -6.71 18.03 -16.61
CA PRO A 165 -7.56 17.91 -17.78
C PRO A 165 -7.00 16.78 -18.65
N PRO A 166 -7.86 15.92 -19.24
CA PRO A 166 -7.39 14.88 -20.14
C PRO A 166 -6.44 15.50 -21.19
N PRO A 167 -5.34 14.83 -21.57
CA PRO A 167 -4.41 15.41 -22.53
C PRO A 167 -5.18 15.82 -23.79
N LYS A 168 -4.95 17.06 -24.26
CA LYS A 168 -5.73 17.69 -25.34
C LYS A 168 -5.83 16.83 -26.61
N GLU A 169 -4.86 15.94 -26.78
CA GLU A 169 -4.74 14.98 -27.88
C GLU A 169 -5.90 13.97 -27.95
N TYR A 170 -6.62 13.77 -26.84
CA TYR A 170 -7.73 12.82 -26.69
C TYR A 170 -9.12 13.47 -26.65
N LEU A 171 -9.21 14.81 -26.72
CA LEU A 171 -10.49 15.52 -26.78
C LEU A 171 -10.99 15.57 -28.24
N GLY A 172 -12.09 14.88 -28.54
CA GLY A 172 -12.82 15.01 -29.81
C GLY A 172 -12.36 14.12 -30.96
N LYS A 173 -11.47 13.14 -30.73
CA LYS A 173 -11.10 12.14 -31.75
C LYS A 173 -11.80 10.81 -31.47
N PRO A 174 -12.49 10.19 -32.46
CA PRO A 174 -12.96 8.83 -32.30
C PRO A 174 -11.76 7.90 -32.08
N TYR A 175 -11.85 7.04 -31.06
CA TYR A 175 -10.85 6.04 -30.75
C TYR A 175 -10.71 5.09 -31.95
N ASN A 176 -9.57 5.15 -32.63
CA ASN A 176 -9.35 4.42 -33.87
C ASN A 176 -8.87 2.99 -33.51
N ASN A 177 -9.81 2.06 -33.37
CA ASN A 177 -9.51 0.64 -33.25
C ASN A 177 -8.98 0.12 -34.59
N LYS A 178 -7.68 0.32 -34.84
CA LYS A 178 -6.96 -0.43 -35.87
C LYS A 178 -5.72 -1.08 -35.26
N ARG A 179 -5.86 -2.36 -34.93
CA ARG A 179 -4.81 -3.36 -35.08
C ARG A 179 -5.35 -4.45 -35.98
#